data_AF-A0AAE0WIH3-F1
#
_entry.id   AF-A0AAE0WIH3-F1
#
_cell.length_a   1.000
_cell.length_b   1.000
_cell.length_c   1.000
_cell.angle_alpha   90.00
_cell.angle_beta   90.00
_cell.angle_gamma   90.00
#
_symmetry.space_group_name_H-M   'P 1'
#
loop_
_entity.id
_entity.type
_entity.pdbx_description
1 polymer ?
#
loop_
_entity_poly.entity_id
_entity_poly.type
_entity_poly.pdbx_seq_one_letter_code
_entity_poly.pdbx_strand_id
1 'polypeptide(L)'
;MYDSCITRSVRTFYNGLVIALDYNLNFRADPWIGDSVADVHARAAQRVFDLLRANGGLYLKIGQAIAMQSAVLPPEFQKMFARMFDDAPQNSWQDVEKVIREDFGKSPEEVFGVSFTGDPSKGIMERKAKASASVAQVHWARLGDGREVAIKIQKREIARQVGWDLWAFRTVSRVYTWWFDLPLYHLVPYVCERLMLETDFQNEANNARKMRELVQNEPRLKNKVYIPQAFPELTTQRVMTAEWIEGVRLWDKDGISKSWQGGWRTGSPGSGGRPLDPVPASTIASVPSNHPIDEKLKPSRDSWKGGNGTGGLGLPLKDVMETMVSLFSAQMFLWGLVHCDPHPGNIFIRRLPNGKPELVLIDHGLYIQMDPKFRHEYALFWRSLMTFDNATIARITKEEWGINAPDAFASATLMSPYKGGDNKTMNEIRSMSKLEQKQRQFEMQQRMRKGIRDVLANQDKFPQELIFIGRNLRIVQGNNQFLGSPVNRVKITGTWASRALVDSERHADLASRWREYGRHVLFRTVLLSTDFVFWWSKVRQFLGWGKGMDDDIEVEMRKMASGMGVELQHGVFEG
;
A
#
# COMPACT_ATOMS: atom_id res chain seq x y z
N MET A 1 28.86 -16.72 9.87
CA MET A 1 27.48 -16.18 10.14
C MET A 1 27.50 -14.67 10.37
N TYR A 2 28.41 -14.15 11.19
CA TYR A 2 28.76 -12.71 11.18
C TYR A 2 29.31 -12.25 9.82
N ASP A 3 29.96 -13.16 9.08
CA ASP A 3 30.46 -12.92 7.71
C ASP A 3 29.35 -12.49 6.76
N SER A 4 28.11 -12.98 6.94
CA SER A 4 26.97 -12.59 6.13
C SER A 4 26.59 -11.11 6.38
N CYS A 5 26.48 -10.69 7.64
CA CYS A 5 26.16 -9.30 8.01
C CYS A 5 27.27 -8.32 7.59
N ILE A 6 28.54 -8.71 7.78
CA ILE A 6 29.70 -7.91 7.37
C ILE A 6 29.74 -7.77 5.86
N THR A 7 29.58 -8.87 5.11
CA THR A 7 29.58 -8.84 3.63
C THR A 7 28.48 -7.93 3.08
N ARG A 8 27.27 -8.00 3.63
CA ARG A 8 26.15 -7.10 3.26
C ARG A 8 26.48 -5.64 3.53
N SER A 9 27.06 -5.36 4.70
CA SER A 9 27.43 -4.00 5.10
C SER A 9 28.52 -3.45 4.18
N VAL A 10 29.59 -4.22 3.93
CA VAL A 10 30.67 -3.86 3.00
C VAL A 10 30.12 -3.59 1.60
N ARG A 11 29.25 -4.46 1.08
CA ARG A 11 28.59 -4.26 -0.22
C ARG A 11 27.80 -2.95 -0.25
N THR A 12 27.11 -2.63 0.84
CA THR A 12 26.31 -1.40 0.98
C THR A 12 27.18 -0.16 0.97
N PHE A 13 28.25 -0.13 1.76
CA PHE A 13 29.18 1.01 1.80
C PHE A 13 29.95 1.18 0.48
N TYR A 14 30.41 0.08 -0.11
CA TYR A 14 31.10 0.11 -1.41
C TYR A 14 30.20 0.68 -2.52
N ASN A 15 28.98 0.15 -2.67
CA ASN A 15 28.05 0.66 -3.68
C ASN A 15 27.64 2.11 -3.37
N GLY A 16 27.42 2.44 -2.10
CA GLY A 16 27.15 3.80 -1.66
C GLY A 16 28.26 4.79 -2.03
N LEU A 17 29.53 4.42 -1.85
CA LEU A 17 30.67 5.26 -2.23
C LEU A 17 30.77 5.42 -3.76
N VAL A 18 30.64 4.32 -4.51
CA VAL A 18 30.71 4.34 -5.98
C VAL A 18 29.61 5.20 -6.58
N ILE A 19 28.38 5.09 -6.08
CA ILE A 19 27.26 5.95 -6.52
C ILE A 19 27.54 7.41 -6.18
N ALA A 20 28.04 7.70 -4.97
CA ALA A 20 28.33 9.07 -4.55
C ALA A 20 29.39 9.73 -5.45
N LEU A 21 30.46 9.00 -5.77
CA LEU A 21 31.51 9.46 -6.69
C LEU A 21 30.97 9.66 -8.12
N ASP A 22 30.14 8.74 -8.63
CA ASP A 22 29.54 8.86 -9.96
C ASP A 22 28.67 10.11 -10.07
N TYR A 23 27.82 10.39 -9.07
CA TYR A 23 27.03 11.63 -9.05
C TYR A 23 27.90 12.89 -8.93
N ASN A 24 28.90 12.88 -8.04
CA ASN A 24 29.77 14.05 -7.86
C ASN A 24 30.55 14.38 -9.16
N LEU A 25 30.97 13.36 -9.89
CA LEU A 25 31.72 13.53 -11.13
C LEU A 25 30.82 13.75 -12.35
N ASN A 26 29.64 13.16 -12.44
CA ASN A 26 28.87 13.13 -13.69
C ASN A 26 27.55 13.91 -13.65
N PHE A 27 27.12 14.44 -12.50
CA PHE A 27 25.91 15.28 -12.40
C PHE A 27 26.20 16.72 -12.85
N ARG A 28 26.44 16.90 -14.15
CA ARG A 28 26.71 18.18 -14.81
C ARG A 28 26.09 18.17 -16.21
N ALA A 29 26.01 19.34 -16.85
CA ALA A 29 25.40 19.47 -18.18
C ALA A 29 26.10 18.61 -19.25
N ASP A 30 27.41 18.37 -19.09
CA ASP A 30 28.22 17.51 -19.96
C ASP A 30 28.99 16.47 -19.11
N PRO A 31 28.41 15.28 -18.85
CA PRO A 31 29.00 14.25 -18.00
C PRO A 31 30.33 13.72 -18.54
N TRP A 32 31.25 13.29 -17.67
CA TRP A 32 32.47 12.60 -18.11
C TRP A 32 32.22 11.16 -18.56
N ILE A 33 31.12 10.56 -18.08
CA ILE A 33 30.68 9.20 -18.40
C ILE A 33 29.19 9.22 -18.74
N GLY A 34 28.86 9.00 -20.02
CA GLY A 34 27.50 9.04 -20.58
C GLY A 34 27.20 10.36 -21.30
N ASP A 35 26.04 10.43 -21.96
CA ASP A 35 25.66 11.56 -22.82
C ASP A 35 24.70 12.53 -22.12
N SER A 36 24.19 12.14 -20.94
CA SER A 36 23.17 12.87 -20.19
C SER A 36 23.17 12.56 -18.68
N VAL A 37 22.51 13.43 -17.91
CA VAL A 37 22.24 13.20 -16.47
C VAL A 37 21.37 11.95 -16.25
N ALA A 38 20.51 11.60 -17.21
CA ALA A 38 19.71 10.38 -17.17
C ALA A 38 20.58 9.11 -17.12
N ASP A 39 21.73 9.09 -17.81
CA ASP A 39 22.65 7.95 -17.78
C ASP A 39 23.27 7.74 -16.39
N VAL A 40 23.53 8.83 -15.67
CA VAL A 40 24.01 8.79 -14.28
C VAL A 40 22.92 8.20 -13.38
N HIS A 41 21.67 8.64 -13.53
CA HIS A 41 20.53 8.08 -12.81
C HIS A 41 20.32 6.60 -13.13
N ALA A 42 20.44 6.17 -14.39
CA ALA A 42 20.29 4.78 -14.80
C ALA A 42 21.35 3.86 -14.19
N ARG A 43 22.63 4.26 -14.23
CA ARG A 43 23.72 3.50 -13.60
C ARG A 43 23.54 3.41 -12.10
N ALA A 44 23.18 4.51 -11.46
CA ALA A 44 22.94 4.52 -10.03
C ALA A 44 21.73 3.66 -9.63
N ALA A 45 20.62 3.75 -10.38
CA ALA A 45 19.43 2.93 -10.18
C ALA A 45 19.74 1.43 -10.29
N GLN A 46 20.50 1.02 -11.31
CA GLN A 46 20.94 -0.36 -11.47
C GLN A 46 21.78 -0.84 -10.29
N ARG A 47 22.78 -0.05 -9.86
CA ARG A 47 23.63 -0.40 -8.71
C ARG A 47 22.83 -0.53 -7.41
N VAL A 48 21.89 0.38 -7.16
CA VAL A 48 21.01 0.28 -5.99
C VAL A 48 20.16 -0.99 -6.09
N PHE A 49 19.53 -1.25 -7.22
CA PHE A 49 18.72 -2.45 -7.44
C PHE A 49 19.49 -3.74 -7.20
N ASP A 50 20.69 -3.86 -7.76
CA ASP A 50 21.55 -5.04 -7.59
C ASP A 50 21.97 -5.20 -6.12
N LEU A 51 22.29 -4.10 -5.43
CA LEU A 51 22.55 -4.11 -3.99
C LEU A 51 21.33 -4.63 -3.21
N LEU A 52 20.14 -4.09 -3.48
CA LEU A 52 18.93 -4.45 -2.75
C LEU A 52 18.55 -5.91 -2.96
N ARG A 53 18.67 -6.41 -4.20
CA ARG A 53 18.39 -7.80 -4.55
C ARG A 53 19.43 -8.76 -3.99
N ALA A 54 20.72 -8.43 -4.09
CA ALA A 54 21.80 -9.28 -3.60
C ALA A 54 21.85 -9.36 -2.07
N ASN A 55 21.41 -8.32 -1.37
CA ASN A 55 21.20 -8.38 0.08
C ASN A 55 19.87 -9.09 0.39
N GLY A 56 18.76 -8.77 -0.27
CA GLY A 56 17.48 -9.40 0.03
C GLY A 56 16.99 -9.11 1.47
N GLY A 57 15.91 -9.78 1.88
CA GLY A 57 15.30 -9.59 3.20
C GLY A 57 14.87 -8.13 3.43
N LEU A 58 15.39 -7.49 4.47
CA LEU A 58 15.07 -6.10 4.79
C LEU A 58 15.45 -5.12 3.69
N TYR A 59 16.57 -5.34 2.96
CA TYR A 59 16.96 -4.46 1.86
C TYR A 59 15.96 -4.49 0.70
N LEU A 60 15.41 -5.67 0.39
CA LEU A 60 14.36 -5.78 -0.61
C LEU A 60 13.11 -5.01 -0.16
N LYS A 61 12.80 -5.06 1.15
CA LYS A 61 11.68 -4.31 1.72
C LYS A 61 11.89 -2.80 1.71
N ILE A 62 13.11 -2.33 1.99
CA ILE A 62 13.50 -0.92 1.81
C ILE A 62 13.32 -0.53 0.34
N GLY A 63 13.75 -1.38 -0.60
CA GLY A 63 13.55 -1.18 -2.04
C GLY A 63 12.10 -1.06 -2.43
N GLN A 64 11.26 -1.97 -1.95
CA GLN A 64 9.81 -1.93 -2.14
C GLN A 64 9.22 -0.65 -1.53
N ALA A 65 9.62 -0.26 -0.33
CA ALA A 65 9.14 0.98 0.30
C ALA A 65 9.52 2.24 -0.52
N ILE A 66 10.73 2.26 -1.08
CA ILE A 66 11.21 3.34 -1.96
C ILE A 66 10.50 3.30 -3.33
N ALA A 67 10.31 2.11 -3.91
CA ALA A 67 9.62 1.87 -5.18
C ALA A 67 8.21 2.45 -5.17
N MET A 68 7.51 2.29 -4.06
CA MET A 68 6.12 2.72 -3.92
C MET A 68 5.97 4.24 -3.85
N GLN A 69 7.07 4.96 -3.58
CA GLN A 69 7.15 6.42 -3.64
C GLN A 69 7.90 6.91 -4.90
N SER A 70 7.98 6.06 -5.93
CA SER A 70 8.72 6.30 -7.19
C SER A 70 8.46 7.66 -7.81
N ALA A 71 7.26 8.23 -7.66
CA ALA A 71 6.90 9.55 -8.21
C ALA A 71 7.84 10.69 -7.79
N VAL A 72 8.56 10.56 -6.67
CA VAL A 72 9.54 11.57 -6.19
C VAL A 72 10.96 11.28 -6.71
N LEU A 73 11.20 10.08 -7.24
CA LEU A 73 12.50 9.63 -7.74
C LEU A 73 12.66 9.95 -9.23
N PRO A 74 13.91 10.05 -9.74
CA PRO A 74 14.17 10.15 -11.18
C PRO A 74 13.60 8.93 -11.94
N PRO A 75 13.09 9.09 -13.18
CA PRO A 75 12.41 8.05 -13.96
C PRO A 75 13.18 6.72 -14.04
N GLU A 76 14.49 6.77 -14.10
CA GLU A 76 15.36 5.61 -14.20
C GLU A 76 15.33 4.75 -12.93
N PHE A 77 15.23 5.38 -11.76
CA PHE A 77 15.02 4.68 -10.48
C PHE A 77 13.63 4.05 -10.43
N GLN A 78 12.60 4.75 -10.91
CA GLN A 78 11.23 4.24 -10.94
C GLN A 78 11.15 2.94 -11.75
N LYS A 79 11.71 2.94 -12.96
CA LYS A 79 11.76 1.78 -13.85
C LYS A 79 12.45 0.59 -13.20
N MET A 80 13.56 0.84 -12.51
CA MET A 80 14.33 -0.23 -11.90
C MET A 80 13.62 -0.80 -10.67
N PHE A 81 13.09 0.07 -9.81
CA PHE A 81 12.41 -0.34 -8.59
C PHE A 81 11.08 -1.06 -8.81
N ALA A 82 10.39 -0.82 -9.94
CA ALA A 82 9.21 -1.59 -10.33
C ALA A 82 9.48 -3.11 -10.43
N ARG A 83 10.73 -3.52 -10.67
CA ARG A 83 11.15 -4.93 -10.74
C ARG A 83 11.46 -5.56 -9.37
N MET A 84 11.24 -4.86 -8.25
CA MET A 84 11.55 -5.34 -6.90
C MET A 84 10.46 -6.24 -6.28
N PHE A 85 9.36 -6.46 -6.99
CA PHE A 85 8.22 -7.25 -6.53
C PHE A 85 8.24 -8.73 -6.99
N ASP A 86 9.37 -9.21 -7.54
CA ASP A 86 9.57 -10.62 -7.92
C ASP A 86 9.54 -11.59 -6.71
N ASP A 87 9.17 -12.85 -6.95
CA ASP A 87 8.97 -13.89 -5.92
C ASP A 87 10.19 -14.08 -5.00
N ALA A 88 9.92 -14.04 -3.68
CA ALA A 88 10.94 -14.21 -2.66
C ALA A 88 11.20 -15.70 -2.35
N PRO A 89 12.47 -16.14 -2.20
CA PRO A 89 12.80 -17.53 -1.92
C PRO A 89 12.20 -17.99 -0.58
N GLN A 90 11.82 -19.27 -0.48
CA GLN A 90 11.28 -19.90 0.72
C GLN A 90 12.40 -20.47 1.60
N ASN A 91 12.26 -20.39 2.93
CA ASN A 91 13.12 -21.12 3.85
C ASN A 91 12.73 -22.59 3.89
N SER A 92 13.70 -23.43 4.27
CA SER A 92 13.47 -24.85 4.52
C SER A 92 12.49 -25.06 5.70
N TRP A 93 11.77 -26.19 5.71
CA TRP A 93 10.93 -26.55 6.86
C TRP A 93 11.71 -26.63 8.17
N GLN A 94 12.98 -27.06 8.13
CA GLN A 94 13.85 -27.12 9.30
C GLN A 94 14.08 -25.75 9.93
N ASP A 95 14.27 -24.70 9.10
CA ASP A 95 14.39 -23.33 9.58
C ASP A 95 13.07 -22.80 10.16
N VAL A 96 11.94 -23.13 9.52
CA VAL A 96 10.60 -22.79 10.00
C VAL A 96 10.34 -23.40 11.38
N GLU A 97 10.56 -24.70 11.51
CA GLU A 97 10.38 -25.44 12.77
C GLU A 97 11.28 -24.85 13.86
N LYS A 98 12.51 -24.48 13.52
CA LYS A 98 13.43 -23.85 14.46
C LYS A 98 12.93 -22.51 14.96
N VAL A 99 12.38 -21.65 14.10
CA VAL A 99 11.79 -20.37 14.52
C VAL A 99 10.63 -20.61 15.49
N ILE A 100 9.74 -21.55 15.20
CA ILE A 100 8.60 -21.90 16.07
C ILE A 100 9.11 -22.40 17.43
N ARG A 101 10.09 -23.30 17.44
CA ARG A 101 10.67 -23.84 18.69
C ARG A 101 11.38 -22.78 19.52
N GLU A 102 12.12 -21.88 18.88
CA GLU A 102 12.82 -20.78 19.56
C GLU A 102 11.81 -19.80 20.20
N ASP A 103 10.68 -19.52 19.56
CA ASP A 103 9.69 -18.55 20.06
C ASP A 103 8.71 -19.14 21.10
N PHE A 104 8.26 -20.38 20.91
CA PHE A 104 7.26 -21.01 21.79
C PHE A 104 7.86 -21.99 22.81
N GLY A 105 9.13 -22.37 22.67
CA GLY A 105 9.78 -23.40 23.50
C GLY A 105 9.24 -24.83 23.28
N LYS A 106 8.39 -25.04 22.26
CA LYS A 106 7.68 -26.30 21.97
C LYS A 106 7.73 -26.64 20.48
N SER A 107 7.46 -27.89 20.13
CA SER A 107 7.35 -28.29 18.71
C SER A 107 6.11 -27.69 18.02
N PRO A 108 6.10 -27.56 16.68
CA PRO A 108 4.91 -27.10 15.96
C PRO A 108 3.66 -27.98 16.23
N GLU A 109 3.83 -29.29 16.39
CA GLU A 109 2.75 -30.22 16.72
C GLU A 109 2.11 -29.91 18.09
N GLU A 110 2.93 -29.55 19.08
CA GLU A 110 2.45 -29.16 20.41
C GLU A 110 1.82 -27.75 20.43
N VAL A 111 2.39 -26.80 19.69
CA VAL A 111 1.92 -25.41 19.65
C VAL A 111 0.56 -25.33 18.96
N PHE A 112 0.44 -25.92 17.77
CA PHE A 112 -0.77 -25.81 16.95
C PHE A 112 -1.74 -26.98 17.14
N GLY A 113 -1.39 -27.97 17.96
CA GLY A 113 -2.20 -29.18 18.14
C GLY A 113 -2.38 -29.95 16.83
N VAL A 114 -1.35 -29.99 15.98
CA VAL A 114 -1.35 -30.65 14.68
C VAL A 114 -0.52 -31.93 14.72
N SER A 115 -0.71 -32.81 13.74
CA SER A 115 0.10 -34.00 13.53
C SER A 115 0.67 -34.04 12.12
N PHE A 116 1.96 -34.33 12.02
CA PHE A 116 2.60 -34.63 10.73
C PHE A 116 2.71 -36.14 10.46
N THR A 117 2.22 -36.97 11.36
CA THR A 117 2.25 -38.43 11.28
C THR A 117 0.86 -39.04 11.06
N GLY A 118 -0.18 -38.21 10.95
CA GLY A 118 -1.54 -38.63 10.60
C GLY A 118 -2.42 -39.03 11.79
N ASP A 119 -2.15 -38.52 13.00
CA ASP A 119 -3.02 -38.74 14.18
C ASP A 119 -4.41 -38.11 13.94
N PRO A 120 -5.50 -38.91 13.89
CA PRO A 120 -6.85 -38.40 13.61
C PRO A 120 -7.41 -37.48 14.69
N SER A 121 -6.85 -37.50 15.91
CA SER A 121 -7.28 -36.66 17.03
C SER A 121 -6.71 -35.24 16.97
N LYS A 122 -5.75 -34.99 16.08
CA LYS A 122 -5.04 -33.72 15.93
C LYS A 122 -5.38 -33.04 14.61
N GLY A 123 -5.05 -31.75 14.55
CA GLY A 123 -5.10 -30.97 13.32
C GLY A 123 -4.04 -31.41 12.30
N ILE A 124 -4.02 -30.75 11.15
CA ILE A 124 -3.03 -30.95 10.09
C ILE A 124 -2.41 -29.63 9.68
N MET A 125 -1.13 -29.63 9.30
CA MET A 125 -0.41 -28.45 8.82
C MET A 125 0.40 -28.82 7.60
N GLU A 126 0.40 -27.96 6.59
CA GLU A 126 1.29 -28.13 5.44
C GLU A 126 2.68 -27.59 5.73
N ARG A 127 3.69 -28.43 5.49
CA ARG A 127 5.10 -28.03 5.58
C ARG A 127 5.54 -27.14 4.43
N LYS A 128 4.87 -27.24 3.28
CA LYS A 128 5.11 -26.38 2.10
C LYS A 128 4.38 -25.05 2.29
N ALA A 129 5.11 -23.93 2.14
CA ALA A 129 4.49 -22.61 2.26
C ALA A 129 3.52 -22.37 1.10
N LYS A 130 2.34 -21.82 1.41
CA LYS A 130 1.35 -21.39 0.41
C LYS A 130 1.69 -20.06 -0.22
N ALA A 131 2.41 -19.21 0.50
CA ALA A 131 2.89 -17.93 0.02
C ALA A 131 4.23 -17.59 0.68
N SER A 132 5.06 -16.84 -0.03
CA SER A 132 6.34 -16.34 0.44
C SER A 132 6.42 -14.85 0.15
N ALA A 133 6.82 -14.07 1.14
CA ALA A 133 7.05 -12.63 1.03
C ALA A 133 8.51 -12.32 1.37
N SER A 134 8.89 -11.03 1.35
CA SER A 134 10.26 -10.59 1.61
C SER A 134 10.77 -10.95 3.01
N VAL A 135 9.92 -10.86 4.04
CA VAL A 135 10.30 -11.08 5.45
C VAL A 135 9.69 -12.32 6.10
N ALA A 136 8.73 -12.98 5.44
CA ALA A 136 7.96 -14.08 6.03
C ALA A 136 7.47 -15.08 4.99
N GLN A 137 7.04 -16.25 5.43
CA GLN A 137 6.29 -17.21 4.63
C GLN A 137 5.05 -17.68 5.38
N VAL A 138 4.01 -18.08 4.63
CA VAL A 138 2.70 -18.43 5.17
C VAL A 138 2.41 -19.90 4.92
N HIS A 139 2.08 -20.62 5.98
CA HIS A 139 1.66 -22.02 5.97
C HIS A 139 0.16 -22.11 6.25
N TRP A 140 -0.49 -23.09 5.63
CA TRP A 140 -1.88 -23.42 5.94
C TRP A 140 -1.92 -24.52 7.00
N ALA A 141 -2.84 -24.40 7.95
CA ALA A 141 -3.14 -25.47 8.90
C ALA A 141 -4.64 -25.52 9.21
N ARG A 142 -5.10 -26.69 9.65
CA ARG A 142 -6.38 -26.91 10.32
C ARG A 142 -6.08 -27.36 11.73
N LEU A 143 -6.56 -26.63 12.73
CA LEU A 143 -6.39 -26.95 14.15
C LEU A 143 -7.31 -28.12 14.56
N GLY A 144 -7.05 -28.72 15.72
CA GLY A 144 -7.84 -29.86 16.23
C GLY A 144 -9.33 -29.56 16.47
N ASP A 145 -9.69 -28.29 16.68
CA ASP A 145 -11.08 -27.85 16.78
C ASP A 145 -11.76 -27.55 15.42
N GLY A 146 -11.04 -27.77 14.33
CA GLY A 146 -11.52 -27.61 12.97
C GLY A 146 -11.32 -26.23 12.36
N ARG A 147 -10.83 -25.23 13.11
CA ARG A 147 -10.50 -23.89 12.57
C ARG A 147 -9.36 -24.00 11.55
N GLU A 148 -9.50 -23.36 10.40
CA GLU A 148 -8.41 -23.21 9.44
C GLU A 148 -7.68 -21.89 9.65
N VAL A 149 -6.35 -21.96 9.66
CA VAL A 149 -5.47 -20.85 9.98
C VAL A 149 -4.36 -20.66 8.95
N ALA A 150 -4.00 -19.41 8.75
CA ALA A 150 -2.76 -18.98 8.12
C ALA A 150 -1.71 -18.75 9.22
N ILE A 151 -0.61 -19.49 9.16
CA ILE A 151 0.52 -19.34 10.08
C ILE A 151 1.65 -18.64 9.32
N LYS A 152 1.82 -17.35 9.60
CA LYS A 152 2.88 -16.51 9.03
C LYS A 152 4.12 -16.62 9.92
N ILE A 153 5.21 -17.14 9.38
CA ILE A 153 6.47 -17.32 10.10
C ILE A 153 7.54 -16.43 9.47
N GLN A 154 8.23 -15.65 10.31
CA GLN A 154 9.30 -14.76 9.90
C GLN A 154 10.50 -15.60 9.42
N LYS A 155 11.15 -15.14 8.35
CA LYS A 155 12.39 -15.77 7.87
C LYS A 155 13.49 -15.62 8.92
N ARG A 156 14.20 -16.72 9.20
CA ARG A 156 15.13 -16.85 10.34
C ARG A 156 16.25 -15.79 10.33
N GLU A 157 16.68 -15.40 9.14
CA GLU A 157 17.73 -14.40 8.92
C GLU A 157 17.32 -12.98 9.31
N ILE A 158 16.02 -12.64 9.27
CA ILE A 158 15.52 -11.27 9.47
C ILE A 158 15.83 -10.77 10.87
N ALA A 159 15.44 -11.51 11.92
CA ALA A 159 15.67 -11.11 13.31
C ALA A 159 17.14 -10.80 13.65
N ARG A 160 18.09 -11.44 12.96
CA ARG A 160 19.53 -11.27 13.21
C ARG A 160 20.17 -10.17 12.36
N GLN A 161 19.60 -9.89 11.19
CA GLN A 161 20.15 -8.95 10.21
C GLN A 161 19.57 -7.54 10.33
N VAL A 162 18.31 -7.42 10.73
CA VAL A 162 17.57 -6.14 10.74
C VAL A 162 18.34 -5.03 11.46
N GLY A 163 18.93 -5.31 12.63
CA GLY A 163 19.70 -4.31 13.38
C GLY A 163 20.91 -3.75 12.61
N TRP A 164 21.71 -4.63 12.00
CA TRP A 164 22.88 -4.25 11.18
C TRP A 164 22.47 -3.55 9.89
N ASP A 165 21.45 -4.08 9.22
CA ASP A 165 20.92 -3.54 7.97
C ASP A 165 20.37 -2.11 8.18
N LEU A 166 19.61 -1.86 9.26
CA LEU A 166 19.12 -0.52 9.61
C LEU A 166 20.25 0.42 10.04
N TRP A 167 21.28 -0.07 10.73
CA TRP A 167 22.45 0.73 11.07
C TRP A 167 23.20 1.19 9.80
N ALA A 168 23.42 0.28 8.85
CA ALA A 168 24.05 0.61 7.57
C ALA A 168 23.21 1.62 6.79
N PHE A 169 21.89 1.42 6.69
CA PHE A 169 20.97 2.34 6.04
C PHE A 169 20.98 3.75 6.66
N ARG A 170 20.94 3.84 8.00
CA ARG A 170 21.06 5.12 8.72
C ARG A 170 22.39 5.81 8.44
N THR A 171 23.48 5.06 8.45
CA THR A 171 24.83 5.60 8.22
C THR A 171 24.99 6.14 6.80
N VAL A 172 24.62 5.35 5.79
CA VAL A 172 24.66 5.78 4.38
C VAL A 172 23.77 7.01 4.16
N SER A 173 22.55 7.01 4.71
CA SER A 173 21.64 8.14 4.56
C SER A 173 22.18 9.42 5.21
N ARG A 174 22.88 9.31 6.35
CA ARG A 174 23.53 10.45 7.01
C ARG A 174 24.68 11.00 6.17
N VAL A 175 25.53 10.12 5.63
CA VAL A 175 26.62 10.50 4.72
C VAL A 175 26.06 11.20 3.48
N TYR A 176 25.02 10.65 2.86
CA TYR A 176 24.38 11.23 1.68
C TYR A 176 23.71 12.58 1.99
N THR A 177 23.09 12.72 3.15
CA THR A 177 22.50 13.99 3.60
C THR A 177 23.56 15.08 3.66
N TRP A 178 24.72 14.77 4.24
CA TRP A 178 25.86 15.68 4.29
C TRP A 178 26.48 15.94 2.91
N TRP A 179 26.68 14.89 2.10
CA TRP A 179 27.37 14.97 0.82
C TRP A 179 26.56 15.71 -0.25
N PHE A 180 25.23 15.53 -0.27
CA PHE A 180 24.33 16.11 -1.27
C PHE A 180 23.54 17.32 -0.76
N ASP A 181 23.75 17.79 0.47
CA ASP A 181 23.02 18.90 1.08
C ASP A 181 21.49 18.77 0.89
N LEU A 182 20.99 17.57 1.15
CA LEU A 182 19.59 17.17 1.03
C LEU A 182 19.14 16.58 2.37
N PRO A 183 18.02 17.02 2.98
CA PRO A 183 17.64 16.56 4.33
C PRO A 183 17.05 15.13 4.40
N LEU A 184 17.60 14.18 3.63
CA LEU A 184 17.10 12.82 3.49
C LEU A 184 17.02 12.08 4.83
N TYR A 185 17.97 12.36 5.74
CA TYR A 185 18.01 11.72 7.05
C TYR A 185 16.80 12.05 7.95
N HIS A 186 16.06 13.13 7.72
CA HIS A 186 14.94 13.50 8.59
C HIS A 186 13.84 12.42 8.62
N LEU A 187 13.57 11.80 7.47
CA LEU A 187 12.53 10.76 7.33
C LEU A 187 13.04 9.36 7.67
N VAL A 188 14.36 9.17 7.74
CA VAL A 188 14.99 7.86 7.94
C VAL A 188 14.64 7.23 9.28
N PRO A 189 14.71 7.93 10.43
CA PRO A 189 14.27 7.37 11.71
C PRO A 189 12.84 6.83 11.67
N TYR A 190 11.92 7.63 11.10
CA TYR A 190 10.51 7.26 10.99
C TYR A 190 10.30 6.04 10.07
N VAL A 191 10.96 6.01 8.91
CA VAL A 191 10.91 4.85 8.00
C VAL A 191 11.52 3.60 8.66
N CYS A 192 12.66 3.73 9.35
CA CYS A 192 13.28 2.62 10.07
C CYS A 192 12.38 2.06 11.18
N GLU A 193 11.69 2.93 11.92
CA GLU A 193 10.73 2.52 12.94
C GLU A 193 9.58 1.71 12.31
N ARG A 194 9.03 2.17 11.18
CA ARG A 194 7.95 1.46 10.48
C ARG A 194 8.40 0.11 9.93
N LEU A 195 9.63 0.01 9.42
CA LEU A 195 10.22 -1.26 8.98
C LEU A 195 10.44 -2.22 10.15
N MET A 196 10.84 -1.72 11.32
CA MET A 196 10.94 -2.54 12.55
C MET A 196 9.57 -3.08 12.97
N LEU A 197 8.53 -2.24 12.96
CA LEU A 197 7.18 -2.64 13.33
C LEU A 197 6.59 -3.72 12.40
N GLU A 198 7.04 -3.76 11.15
CA GLU A 198 6.64 -4.81 10.18
C GLU A 198 7.33 -6.16 10.44
N THR A 199 8.42 -6.16 11.21
CA THR A 199 9.07 -7.38 11.71
C THR A 199 8.46 -7.88 13.02
N ASP A 200 7.51 -7.16 13.61
CA ASP A 200 6.79 -7.55 14.82
C ASP A 200 5.36 -7.99 14.50
N PHE A 201 5.14 -9.30 14.51
CA PHE A 201 3.83 -9.89 14.22
C PHE A 201 2.80 -9.74 15.34
N GLN A 202 3.22 -9.42 16.56
CA GLN A 202 2.27 -9.06 17.62
C GLN A 202 1.64 -7.70 17.32
N ASN A 203 2.45 -6.75 16.83
CA ASN A 203 1.97 -5.46 16.35
C ASN A 203 0.98 -5.63 15.18
N GLU A 204 1.31 -6.46 14.18
CA GLU A 204 0.40 -6.78 13.06
C GLU A 204 -0.93 -7.39 13.55
N ALA A 205 -0.89 -8.37 14.45
CA ALA A 205 -2.09 -8.97 15.04
C ALA A 205 -2.93 -7.97 15.83
N ASN A 206 -2.29 -7.04 16.55
CA ASN A 206 -2.96 -5.97 17.28
C ASN A 206 -3.64 -4.97 16.34
N ASN A 207 -2.97 -4.59 15.26
CA ASN A 207 -3.56 -3.72 14.22
C ASN A 207 -4.78 -4.39 13.57
N ALA A 208 -4.69 -5.67 13.22
CA ALA A 208 -5.80 -6.44 12.67
C ALA A 208 -7.00 -6.45 13.64
N ARG A 209 -6.78 -6.70 14.94
CA ARG A 209 -7.84 -6.68 15.95
C ARG A 209 -8.51 -5.31 16.07
N LYS A 210 -7.71 -4.24 16.20
CA LYS A 210 -8.21 -2.86 16.31
C LYS A 210 -9.00 -2.47 15.05
N MET A 211 -8.51 -2.82 13.87
CA MET A 211 -9.21 -2.56 12.60
C MET A 211 -10.53 -3.34 12.52
N ARG A 212 -10.55 -4.60 12.97
CA ARG A 212 -11.77 -5.42 13.04
C ARG A 212 -12.83 -4.74 13.92
N GLU A 213 -12.45 -4.25 15.10
CA GLU A 213 -13.36 -3.53 16.01
C GLU A 213 -13.90 -2.25 15.38
N LEU A 214 -13.04 -1.42 14.76
CA LEU A 214 -13.45 -0.19 14.09
C LEU A 214 -14.44 -0.45 12.95
N VAL A 215 -14.18 -1.46 12.12
CA VAL A 215 -15.05 -1.85 11.01
C VAL A 215 -16.41 -2.35 11.52
N GLN A 216 -16.44 -3.18 12.57
CA GLN A 216 -17.68 -3.71 13.14
C GLN A 216 -18.55 -2.62 13.77
N ASN A 217 -17.92 -1.58 14.33
CA ASN A 217 -18.60 -0.44 14.94
C ASN A 217 -19.03 0.63 13.92
N GLU A 218 -18.66 0.52 12.65
CA GLU A 218 -19.07 1.44 11.58
C GLU A 218 -20.21 0.84 10.74
N PRO A 219 -21.47 1.29 10.90
CA PRO A 219 -22.64 0.71 10.22
C PRO A 219 -22.54 0.66 8.70
N ARG A 220 -21.78 1.58 8.09
CA ARG A 220 -21.60 1.66 6.63
C ARG A 220 -20.63 0.60 6.10
N LEU A 221 -19.78 0.03 6.96
CA LEU A 221 -18.70 -0.88 6.58
C LEU A 221 -18.84 -2.29 7.17
N LYS A 222 -19.47 -2.47 8.33
CA LYS A 222 -19.53 -3.75 9.07
C LYS A 222 -20.02 -4.97 8.27
N ASN A 223 -20.88 -4.75 7.27
CA ASN A 223 -21.45 -5.81 6.42
C ASN A 223 -20.80 -5.85 5.01
N LYS A 224 -19.73 -5.10 4.80
CA LYS A 224 -19.04 -4.97 3.50
C LYS A 224 -17.55 -5.26 3.61
N VAL A 225 -16.96 -5.10 4.80
CA VAL A 225 -15.54 -5.29 5.05
C VAL A 225 -15.37 -6.36 6.13
N TYR A 226 -14.50 -7.32 5.87
CA TYR A 226 -14.15 -8.38 6.80
C TYR A 226 -12.65 -8.30 7.13
N ILE A 227 -12.32 -8.37 8.42
CA ILE A 227 -10.94 -8.42 8.90
C ILE A 227 -10.74 -9.79 9.57
N PRO A 228 -9.81 -10.63 9.09
CA PRO A 228 -9.59 -11.98 9.63
C PRO A 228 -9.28 -11.94 11.12
N GLN A 229 -9.74 -12.96 11.85
CA GLN A 229 -9.42 -13.06 13.28
C GLN A 229 -7.95 -13.45 13.46
N ALA A 230 -7.19 -12.67 14.22
CA ALA A 230 -5.89 -13.09 14.74
C ALA A 230 -6.08 -13.93 16.02
N PHE A 231 -5.20 -14.91 16.25
CA PHE A 231 -5.19 -15.78 17.42
C PHE A 231 -4.00 -15.42 18.33
N PRO A 232 -4.21 -14.56 19.35
CA PRO A 232 -3.12 -14.06 20.19
C PRO A 232 -2.37 -15.17 20.93
N GLU A 233 -3.07 -16.23 21.31
CA GLU A 233 -2.52 -17.40 22.00
C GLU A 233 -1.56 -18.22 21.14
N LEU A 234 -1.65 -18.08 19.81
CA LEU A 234 -0.76 -18.71 18.81
C LEU A 234 0.09 -17.66 18.08
N THR A 235 0.34 -16.51 18.71
CA THR A 235 1.08 -15.39 18.10
C THR A 235 2.23 -14.91 19.00
N THR A 236 3.41 -14.80 18.42
CA THR A 236 4.65 -14.25 19.00
C THR A 236 5.18 -13.14 18.10
N GLN A 237 6.35 -12.58 18.43
CA GLN A 237 6.99 -11.55 17.60
C GLN A 237 7.36 -12.07 16.20
N ARG A 238 7.72 -13.36 16.06
CA ARG A 238 8.16 -13.96 14.78
C ARG A 238 7.15 -14.92 14.15
N VAL A 239 6.05 -15.23 14.83
CA VAL A 239 4.99 -16.12 14.31
C VAL A 239 3.62 -15.48 14.52
N MET A 240 2.84 -15.28 13.45
CA MET A 240 1.46 -14.83 13.50
C MET A 240 0.53 -15.95 13.09
N THR A 241 -0.52 -16.20 13.88
CA THR A 241 -1.59 -17.11 13.48
C THR A 241 -2.89 -16.33 13.31
N ALA A 242 -3.50 -16.44 12.13
CA ALA A 242 -4.76 -15.77 11.80
C ALA A 242 -5.70 -16.71 11.04
N GLU A 243 -6.98 -16.36 10.97
CA GLU A 243 -8.01 -17.07 10.22
C GLU A 243 -7.61 -17.23 8.75
N TRP A 244 -7.74 -18.44 8.22
CA TRP A 244 -7.51 -18.68 6.80
C TRP A 244 -8.64 -18.09 5.95
N ILE A 245 -8.27 -17.38 4.87
CA ILE A 245 -9.22 -16.70 4.00
C ILE A 245 -9.23 -17.33 2.60
N GLU A 246 -10.39 -17.89 2.21
CA GLU A 246 -10.73 -18.15 0.81
C GLU A 246 -11.29 -16.88 0.14
N GLY A 247 -10.96 -16.64 -1.13
CA GLY A 247 -11.53 -15.53 -1.90
C GLY A 247 -10.83 -15.31 -3.24
N VAL A 248 -11.34 -14.38 -4.03
CA VAL A 248 -10.69 -13.92 -5.27
C VAL A 248 -9.83 -12.71 -4.96
N ARG A 249 -8.60 -12.68 -5.44
CA ARG A 249 -7.70 -11.54 -5.22
C ARG A 249 -8.16 -10.30 -6.00
N LEU A 250 -7.90 -9.10 -5.48
CA LEU A 250 -8.38 -7.85 -6.12
C LEU A 250 -7.89 -7.67 -7.57
N TRP A 251 -6.70 -8.18 -7.90
CA TRP A 251 -6.15 -8.10 -9.26
C TRP A 251 -6.80 -9.10 -10.24
N ASP A 252 -7.55 -10.09 -9.77
CA ASP A 252 -8.26 -11.05 -10.63
C ASP A 252 -9.64 -10.51 -11.01
N LYS A 253 -9.63 -9.55 -11.96
CA LYS A 253 -10.84 -8.89 -12.49
C LYS A 253 -11.87 -9.89 -13.03
N ASP A 254 -11.39 -10.93 -13.70
CA ASP A 254 -12.22 -11.99 -14.27
C ASP A 254 -12.89 -12.81 -13.17
N GLY A 255 -12.12 -13.24 -12.17
CA GLY A 255 -12.64 -13.96 -11.01
C GLY A 255 -13.70 -13.17 -10.24
N ILE A 256 -13.61 -11.83 -10.21
CA ILE A 256 -14.62 -10.98 -9.55
C ILE A 256 -15.88 -10.84 -10.41
N SER A 257 -15.73 -10.59 -11.71
CA SER A 257 -16.82 -10.11 -12.58
C SER A 257 -17.55 -11.20 -13.37
N LYS A 258 -16.91 -12.33 -13.68
CA LYS A 258 -17.54 -13.44 -14.41
C LYS A 258 -18.73 -14.01 -13.62
N SER A 259 -19.65 -14.64 -14.34
CA SER A 259 -20.92 -15.13 -13.80
C SER A 259 -20.73 -16.07 -12.61
N TRP A 260 -21.50 -15.85 -11.56
CA TRP A 260 -21.62 -16.78 -10.43
C TRP A 260 -22.26 -18.09 -10.89
N GLN A 261 -21.55 -19.20 -10.70
CA GLN A 261 -22.05 -20.55 -10.99
C GLN A 261 -22.25 -21.38 -9.71
N GLY A 262 -22.18 -20.75 -8.53
CA GLY A 262 -22.55 -21.37 -7.27
C GLY A 262 -24.07 -21.42 -7.06
N GLY A 263 -24.49 -21.92 -5.90
CA GLY A 263 -25.89 -22.02 -5.52
C GLY A 263 -26.65 -20.69 -5.49
N TRP A 264 -27.98 -20.75 -5.61
CA TRP A 264 -28.84 -19.59 -5.43
C TRP A 264 -28.83 -19.12 -3.98
N ARG A 265 -28.65 -17.81 -3.76
CA ARG A 265 -28.54 -17.19 -2.42
C ARG A 265 -27.48 -17.81 -1.51
N THR A 266 -26.48 -18.46 -2.09
CA THR A 266 -25.27 -18.88 -1.37
C THR A 266 -24.18 -17.83 -1.57
N GLY A 267 -23.35 -17.66 -0.53
CA GLY A 267 -22.14 -16.87 -0.64
C GLY A 267 -20.94 -17.73 -1.05
N SER A 268 -19.83 -17.10 -1.39
CA SER A 268 -18.56 -17.81 -1.55
C SER A 268 -18.08 -18.39 -0.21
N PRO A 269 -17.22 -19.41 -0.22
CA PRO A 269 -16.66 -20.00 1.00
C PRO A 269 -16.11 -18.93 1.96
N GLY A 270 -16.48 -19.04 3.24
CA GLY A 270 -16.05 -18.09 4.28
C GLY A 270 -16.79 -16.75 4.32
N SER A 271 -17.65 -16.45 3.35
CA SER A 271 -18.33 -15.14 3.27
C SER A 271 -19.16 -14.82 4.51
N GLY A 272 -19.06 -13.58 5.00
CA GLY A 272 -19.73 -13.13 6.22
C GLY A 272 -19.21 -13.81 7.50
N GLY A 273 -17.99 -14.35 7.49
CA GLY A 273 -17.39 -15.05 8.63
C GLY A 273 -17.95 -16.45 8.89
N ARG A 274 -18.60 -17.07 7.89
CA ARG A 274 -19.08 -18.44 8.01
C ARG A 274 -17.91 -19.43 8.08
N PRO A 275 -17.99 -20.50 8.87
CA PRO A 275 -16.99 -21.57 8.85
C PRO A 275 -16.79 -22.14 7.44
N LEU A 276 -15.56 -22.52 7.12
CA LEU A 276 -15.24 -23.21 5.88
C LEU A 276 -15.72 -24.67 5.95
N ASP A 277 -16.06 -25.23 4.78
CA ASP A 277 -16.43 -26.65 4.68
C ASP A 277 -15.29 -27.54 5.22
N PRO A 278 -15.60 -28.60 5.99
CA PRO A 278 -14.58 -29.41 6.64
C PRO A 278 -13.67 -30.10 5.63
N VAL A 279 -12.39 -30.27 6.00
CA VAL A 279 -11.44 -31.05 5.20
C VAL A 279 -11.86 -32.53 5.20
N PRO A 280 -11.89 -33.21 4.03
CA PRO A 280 -12.24 -34.62 3.94
C PRO A 280 -11.37 -35.51 4.83
N ALA A 281 -11.98 -36.52 5.47
CA ALA A 281 -11.26 -37.45 6.35
C ALA A 281 -10.15 -38.22 5.63
N SER A 282 -10.33 -38.50 4.33
CA SER A 282 -9.32 -39.14 3.48
C SER A 282 -8.02 -38.33 3.38
N THR A 283 -8.09 -37.00 3.42
CA THR A 283 -6.92 -36.11 3.35
C THR A 283 -6.12 -36.12 4.65
N ILE A 284 -6.79 -36.29 5.79
CA ILE A 284 -6.15 -36.41 7.11
C ILE A 284 -5.41 -37.76 7.22
N ALA A 285 -6.01 -38.83 6.69
CA ALA A 285 -5.40 -40.16 6.70
C ALA A 285 -4.20 -40.32 5.72
N SER A 286 -4.07 -39.42 4.74
CA SER A 286 -3.04 -39.51 3.69
C SER A 286 -1.81 -38.63 3.94
N VAL A 287 -1.61 -38.09 5.15
CA VAL A 287 -0.46 -37.22 5.45
C VAL A 287 0.85 -38.01 5.25
N PRO A 288 1.72 -37.63 4.29
CA PRO A 288 2.94 -38.37 4.03
C PRO A 288 3.90 -38.27 5.21
N SER A 289 4.41 -39.41 5.67
CA SER A 289 5.28 -39.47 6.85
C SER A 289 6.62 -38.75 6.66
N ASN A 290 7.18 -38.69 5.45
CA ASN A 290 8.61 -38.39 5.28
C ASN A 290 9.06 -37.43 4.16
N HIS A 291 8.19 -36.75 3.38
CA HIS A 291 8.70 -35.74 2.44
C HIS A 291 7.73 -34.57 2.11
N PRO A 292 8.15 -33.30 2.26
CA PRO A 292 7.30 -32.11 2.08
C PRO A 292 7.08 -31.68 0.61
N ILE A 293 7.52 -32.44 -0.39
CA ILE A 293 7.68 -31.90 -1.75
C ILE A 293 6.32 -31.61 -2.42
N ASP A 294 5.25 -32.35 -2.09
CA ASP A 294 3.89 -32.17 -2.67
C ASP A 294 2.73 -32.43 -1.68
N GLU A 295 2.83 -31.95 -0.44
CA GLU A 295 1.69 -31.94 0.48
C GLU A 295 0.58 -31.02 -0.08
N LYS A 296 -0.50 -31.61 -0.60
CA LYS A 296 -1.73 -30.91 -1.00
C LYS A 296 -2.84 -31.25 -0.01
N LEU A 297 -2.71 -30.74 1.21
CA LEU A 297 -3.65 -31.01 2.31
C LEU A 297 -4.83 -30.03 2.31
N LYS A 298 -4.59 -28.77 1.90
CA LYS A 298 -5.66 -27.77 1.78
C LYS A 298 -6.65 -28.18 0.68
N PRO A 299 -7.96 -28.30 0.98
CA PRO A 299 -8.95 -28.60 -0.04
C PRO A 299 -9.17 -27.42 -1.00
N SER A 300 -9.55 -27.74 -2.23
CA SER A 300 -10.05 -26.73 -3.18
C SER A 300 -11.50 -26.39 -2.84
N ARG A 301 -11.85 -25.10 -2.96
CA ARG A 301 -13.19 -24.57 -2.66
C ARG A 301 -13.65 -23.63 -3.77
N ASP A 302 -13.55 -24.12 -4.99
CA ASP A 302 -13.79 -23.42 -6.25
C ASP A 302 -15.01 -23.94 -7.00
N SER A 303 -15.86 -24.74 -6.34
CA SER A 303 -17.11 -25.28 -6.92
C SER A 303 -18.03 -24.21 -7.50
N TRP A 304 -17.99 -23.00 -6.95
CA TRP A 304 -18.75 -21.83 -7.45
C TRP A 304 -18.26 -21.29 -8.80
N LYS A 305 -17.11 -21.76 -9.30
CA LYS A 305 -16.63 -21.52 -10.67
C LYS A 305 -17.29 -22.45 -11.70
N GLY A 306 -18.04 -23.46 -11.25
CA GLY A 306 -18.73 -24.45 -12.07
C GLY A 306 -17.81 -25.47 -12.74
N GLY A 307 -18.41 -26.41 -13.49
CA GLY A 307 -17.71 -27.60 -14.00
C GLY A 307 -16.59 -27.32 -15.00
N ASN A 308 -16.59 -26.15 -15.65
CA ASN A 308 -15.53 -25.72 -16.57
C ASN A 308 -14.50 -24.78 -15.91
N GLY A 309 -14.67 -24.43 -14.62
CA GLY A 309 -13.76 -23.55 -13.89
C GLY A 309 -13.72 -22.09 -14.36
N THR A 310 -14.66 -21.67 -15.22
CA THR A 310 -14.67 -20.32 -15.82
C THR A 310 -15.53 -19.30 -15.08
N GLY A 311 -16.35 -19.76 -14.11
CA GLY A 311 -17.20 -18.89 -13.31
C GLY A 311 -16.41 -17.90 -12.44
N GLY A 312 -17.09 -16.82 -12.06
CA GLY A 312 -16.58 -15.77 -11.18
C GLY A 312 -17.52 -15.52 -10.01
N LEU A 313 -17.28 -14.46 -9.26
CA LEU A 313 -18.14 -14.06 -8.14
C LEU A 313 -19.43 -13.36 -8.61
N GLY A 314 -19.53 -12.97 -9.88
CA GLY A 314 -20.69 -12.25 -10.44
C GLY A 314 -20.94 -10.93 -9.73
N LEU A 315 -19.87 -10.21 -9.38
CA LEU A 315 -19.92 -8.98 -8.60
C LEU A 315 -19.60 -7.76 -9.46
N PRO A 316 -20.35 -6.64 -9.31
CA PRO A 316 -20.01 -5.41 -9.98
C PRO A 316 -18.73 -4.81 -9.38
N LEU A 317 -17.74 -4.55 -10.23
CA LEU A 317 -16.46 -3.92 -9.84
C LEU A 317 -16.66 -2.56 -9.14
N LYS A 318 -17.75 -1.87 -9.49
CA LYS A 318 -18.17 -0.61 -8.84
C LYS A 318 -18.39 -0.79 -7.34
N ASP A 319 -19.18 -1.78 -6.92
CA ASP A 319 -19.50 -1.98 -5.49
C ASP A 319 -18.24 -2.39 -4.70
N VAL A 320 -17.33 -3.14 -5.33
CA VAL A 320 -16.03 -3.51 -4.75
C VAL A 320 -15.18 -2.27 -4.51
N MET A 321 -14.97 -1.44 -5.54
CA MET A 321 -14.15 -0.24 -5.41
C MET A 321 -14.79 0.82 -4.51
N GLU A 322 -16.11 0.96 -4.52
CA GLU A 322 -16.82 1.87 -3.61
C GLU A 322 -16.58 1.49 -2.15
N THR A 323 -16.58 0.19 -1.85
CA THR A 323 -16.27 -0.35 -0.52
C THR A 323 -14.81 -0.08 -0.14
N MET A 324 -13.88 -0.33 -1.08
CA MET A 324 -12.45 -0.09 -0.87
C MET A 324 -12.14 1.38 -0.56
N VAL A 325 -12.59 2.30 -1.41
CA VAL A 325 -12.36 3.75 -1.22
C VAL A 325 -13.03 4.23 0.07
N SER A 326 -14.22 3.70 0.40
CA SER A 326 -14.91 4.03 1.65
C SER A 326 -14.15 3.57 2.90
N LEU A 327 -13.60 2.35 2.88
CA LEU A 327 -12.80 1.82 3.98
C LEU A 327 -11.58 2.70 4.26
N PHE A 328 -10.76 2.97 3.24
CA PHE A 328 -9.54 3.78 3.43
C PHE A 328 -9.87 5.25 3.75
N SER A 329 -10.99 5.78 3.26
CA SER A 329 -11.44 7.12 3.66
C SER A 329 -11.88 7.16 5.13
N ALA A 330 -12.59 6.14 5.62
CA ALA A 330 -12.96 6.04 7.04
C ALA A 330 -11.72 5.96 7.94
N GLN A 331 -10.71 5.19 7.53
CA GLN A 331 -9.42 5.11 8.21
C GLN A 331 -8.76 6.50 8.37
N MET A 332 -8.70 7.28 7.28
CA MET A 332 -8.09 8.62 7.29
C MET A 332 -8.88 9.62 8.13
N PHE A 333 -10.19 9.72 7.92
CA PHE A 333 -10.96 10.86 8.44
C PHE A 333 -11.69 10.56 9.75
N LEU A 334 -12.14 9.32 9.99
CA LEU A 334 -12.88 8.97 11.20
C LEU A 334 -11.98 8.40 12.29
N TRP A 335 -11.14 7.43 11.93
CA TRP A 335 -10.40 6.66 12.93
C TRP A 335 -9.00 7.21 13.18
N GLY A 336 -8.37 7.81 12.17
CA GLY A 336 -6.97 8.22 12.23
C GLY A 336 -6.02 7.03 12.33
N LEU A 337 -6.47 5.81 12.07
CA LEU A 337 -5.65 4.61 11.99
C LEU A 337 -5.61 4.16 10.54
N VAL A 338 -4.52 4.49 9.84
CA VAL A 338 -4.44 4.39 8.39
C VAL A 338 -3.52 3.25 7.98
N HIS A 339 -4.07 2.30 7.23
CA HIS A 339 -3.33 1.26 6.57
C HIS A 339 -2.54 1.88 5.41
N CYS A 340 -1.22 1.72 5.38
CA CYS A 340 -0.41 2.47 4.41
C CYS A 340 -0.05 1.68 3.16
N ASP A 341 -0.41 0.39 3.11
CA ASP A 341 -0.06 -0.51 2.00
C ASP A 341 -1.26 -1.27 1.39
N PRO A 342 -2.28 -0.60 0.82
CA PRO A 342 -3.47 -1.26 0.28
C PRO A 342 -3.21 -1.99 -1.05
N HIS A 343 -2.12 -2.74 -1.14
CA HIS A 343 -1.71 -3.50 -2.30
C HIS A 343 -2.79 -4.52 -2.67
N PRO A 344 -3.16 -4.68 -3.96
CA PRO A 344 -4.18 -5.63 -4.38
C PRO A 344 -3.84 -7.06 -3.93
N GLY A 345 -2.54 -7.35 -3.81
CA GLY A 345 -1.90 -8.47 -3.10
C GLY A 345 -2.67 -8.97 -1.87
N ASN A 346 -3.03 -8.02 -1.01
CA ASN A 346 -3.49 -8.28 0.35
C ASN A 346 -5.00 -8.12 0.51
N ILE A 347 -5.72 -8.00 -0.60
CA ILE A 347 -7.16 -7.77 -0.63
C ILE A 347 -7.82 -8.94 -1.35
N PHE A 348 -8.74 -9.61 -0.65
CA PHE A 348 -9.62 -10.61 -1.24
C PHE A 348 -11.04 -10.08 -1.35
N ILE A 349 -11.75 -10.56 -2.36
CA ILE A 349 -13.16 -10.32 -2.60
C ILE A 349 -13.91 -11.64 -2.41
N ARG A 350 -14.99 -11.56 -1.65
CA ARG A 350 -15.97 -12.62 -1.44
C ARG A 350 -17.33 -12.18 -1.94
N ARG A 351 -18.18 -13.16 -2.27
CA ARG A 351 -19.60 -12.93 -2.56
C ARG A 351 -20.40 -13.26 -1.31
N LEU A 352 -21.15 -12.29 -0.80
CA LEU A 352 -22.12 -12.54 0.28
C LEU A 352 -23.38 -13.26 -0.26
N PRO A 353 -24.15 -13.96 0.59
CA PRO A 353 -25.39 -14.62 0.20
C PRO A 353 -26.44 -13.70 -0.45
N ASN A 354 -26.40 -12.40 -0.13
CA ASN A 354 -27.25 -11.37 -0.74
C ASN A 354 -26.76 -10.89 -2.12
N GLY A 355 -25.67 -11.47 -2.64
CA GLY A 355 -25.05 -11.13 -3.92
C GLY A 355 -24.21 -9.84 -3.91
N LYS A 356 -23.93 -9.27 -2.73
CA LYS A 356 -23.04 -8.11 -2.59
C LYS A 356 -21.59 -8.54 -2.35
N PRO A 357 -20.61 -7.69 -2.70
CA PRO A 357 -19.22 -7.95 -2.40
C PRO A 357 -18.93 -7.81 -0.90
N GLU A 358 -18.01 -8.62 -0.41
CA GLU A 358 -17.33 -8.44 0.86
C GLU A 358 -15.83 -8.30 0.58
N LEU A 359 -15.24 -7.20 1.04
CA LEU A 359 -13.81 -6.92 0.92
C LEU A 359 -13.10 -7.43 2.17
N VAL A 360 -12.11 -8.30 1.98
CA VAL A 360 -11.32 -8.88 3.06
C VAL A 360 -9.90 -8.31 3.03
N LEU A 361 -9.45 -7.72 4.13
CA LEU A 361 -8.11 -7.16 4.26
C LEU A 361 -7.25 -8.05 5.17
N ILE A 362 -6.23 -8.69 4.60
CA ILE A 362 -5.45 -9.73 5.30
C ILE A 362 -4.09 -9.26 5.85
N ASP A 363 -3.51 -8.19 5.30
CA ASP A 363 -2.25 -7.63 5.77
C ASP A 363 -2.54 -6.46 6.70
N HIS A 364 -1.84 -6.44 7.84
CA HIS A 364 -1.94 -5.35 8.81
C HIS A 364 -0.57 -4.90 9.35
N GLY A 365 0.50 -5.17 8.60
CA GLY A 365 1.88 -4.93 9.03
C GLY A 365 2.26 -3.45 9.06
N LEU A 366 1.64 -2.62 8.22
CA LEU A 366 2.01 -1.20 8.08
C LEU A 366 0.84 -0.25 8.32
N TYR A 367 0.80 0.29 9.54
CA TYR A 367 -0.15 1.31 9.98
C TYR A 367 0.55 2.56 10.49
N ILE A 368 -0.11 3.69 10.29
CA ILE A 368 0.16 4.93 11.02
C ILE A 368 -1.05 5.30 11.86
N GLN A 369 -0.79 5.96 13.00
CA GLN A 369 -1.80 6.63 13.80
C GLN A 369 -1.62 8.12 13.60
N MET A 370 -2.64 8.79 13.06
CA MET A 370 -2.67 10.24 12.88
C MET A 370 -2.96 10.91 14.21
N ASP A 371 -2.22 11.98 14.49
CA ASP A 371 -2.56 12.92 15.55
C ASP A 371 -3.97 13.50 15.33
N PRO A 372 -4.81 13.67 16.38
CA PRO A 372 -6.15 14.20 16.24
C PRO A 372 -6.24 15.62 15.62
N LYS A 373 -5.29 16.52 15.92
CA LYS A 373 -5.22 17.86 15.31
C LYS A 373 -4.94 17.70 13.81
N PHE A 374 -3.90 16.96 13.46
CA PHE A 374 -3.56 16.73 12.05
C PHE A 374 -4.71 16.06 11.28
N ARG A 375 -5.38 15.07 11.87
CA ARG A 375 -6.55 14.42 11.25
C ARG A 375 -7.68 15.40 10.94
N HIS A 376 -7.98 16.30 11.88
CA HIS A 376 -8.99 17.34 11.67
C HIS A 376 -8.57 18.31 10.56
N GLU A 377 -7.31 18.76 10.56
CA GLU A 377 -6.76 19.61 9.50
C GLU A 377 -6.82 18.94 8.14
N TYR A 378 -6.49 17.65 8.07
CA TYR A 378 -6.51 16.89 6.82
C TYR A 378 -7.93 16.73 6.28
N ALA A 379 -8.91 16.49 7.14
CA ALA A 379 -10.33 16.49 6.76
C ALA A 379 -10.80 17.88 6.28
N LEU A 380 -10.38 18.94 6.96
CA LEU A 380 -10.67 20.33 6.59
C LEU A 380 -10.05 20.69 5.25
N PHE A 381 -8.80 20.29 5.01
CA PHE A 381 -8.09 20.46 3.75
C PHE A 381 -8.86 19.77 2.61
N TRP A 382 -9.25 18.50 2.76
CA TRP A 382 -10.05 17.79 1.76
C TRP A 382 -11.41 18.44 1.48
N ARG A 383 -12.12 18.92 2.51
CA ARG A 383 -13.37 19.68 2.30
C ARG A 383 -13.10 20.98 1.53
N SER A 384 -12.00 21.66 1.85
CA SER A 384 -11.62 22.92 1.22
C SER A 384 -11.25 22.73 -0.25
N LEU A 385 -10.57 21.64 -0.60
CA LEU A 385 -10.31 21.25 -1.99
C LEU A 385 -11.60 21.10 -2.81
N MET A 386 -12.63 20.52 -2.21
CA MET A 386 -13.92 20.32 -2.88
C MET A 386 -14.77 21.58 -2.93
N THR A 387 -14.48 22.60 -2.13
CA THR A 387 -15.23 23.87 -2.09
C THR A 387 -14.44 25.05 -2.65
N PHE A 388 -13.22 24.79 -3.15
CA PHE A 388 -12.27 25.79 -3.63
C PHE A 388 -11.97 26.90 -2.60
N ASP A 389 -11.97 26.56 -1.30
CA ASP A 389 -11.58 27.47 -0.24
C ASP A 389 -10.05 27.60 -0.17
N ASN A 390 -9.50 28.41 -1.08
CA ASN A 390 -8.06 28.61 -1.22
C ASN A 390 -7.43 29.27 0.00
N ALA A 391 -8.18 30.06 0.77
CA ALA A 391 -7.69 30.68 1.99
C ALA A 391 -7.40 29.60 3.04
N THR A 392 -8.35 28.68 3.25
CA THR A 392 -8.16 27.55 4.18
C THR A 392 -7.08 26.60 3.69
N ILE A 393 -7.02 26.31 2.37
CA ILE A 393 -5.94 25.49 1.78
C ILE A 393 -4.57 26.11 2.07
N ALA A 394 -4.38 27.40 1.75
CA ALA A 394 -3.11 28.07 1.94
C ALA A 394 -2.70 28.15 3.41
N ARG A 395 -3.66 28.43 4.31
CA ARG A 395 -3.42 28.45 5.76
C ARG A 395 -2.90 27.10 6.25
N ILE A 396 -3.61 26.01 5.95
CA ILE A 396 -3.22 24.66 6.38
C ILE A 396 -1.86 24.28 5.78
N THR A 397 -1.70 24.40 4.46
CA THR A 397 -0.47 23.93 3.83
C THR A 397 0.73 24.77 4.24
N LYS A 398 0.64 26.10 4.25
CA LYS A 398 1.79 26.98 4.50
C LYS A 398 2.07 27.19 5.99
N GLU A 399 1.03 27.51 6.76
CA GLU A 399 1.21 27.94 8.15
C GLU A 399 1.35 26.75 9.09
N GLU A 400 0.50 25.73 8.93
CA GLU A 400 0.52 24.52 9.78
C GLU A 400 1.53 23.49 9.27
N TRP A 401 1.55 23.16 7.97
CA TRP A 401 2.36 22.06 7.43
C TRP A 401 3.71 22.48 6.81
N GLY A 402 3.98 23.78 6.68
CA GLY A 402 5.24 24.29 6.12
C GLY A 402 5.44 24.05 4.61
N ILE A 403 4.38 23.74 3.88
CA ILE A 403 4.36 23.48 2.43
C ILE A 403 4.04 24.78 1.68
N ASN A 404 5.07 25.37 1.07
CA ASN A 404 5.01 26.69 0.41
C ASN A 404 4.36 26.71 -0.98
N ALA A 405 3.77 25.60 -1.43
CA ALA A 405 3.14 25.45 -2.74
C ALA A 405 1.73 24.80 -2.63
N PRO A 406 0.70 25.54 -2.17
CA PRO A 406 -0.65 25.01 -1.94
C PRO A 406 -1.27 24.36 -3.18
N ASP A 407 -1.20 25.02 -4.34
CA ASP A 407 -1.80 24.53 -5.58
C ASP A 407 -1.13 23.25 -6.10
N ALA A 408 0.19 23.16 -5.97
CA ALA A 408 0.95 21.96 -6.32
C ALA A 408 0.61 20.80 -5.39
N PHE A 409 0.50 21.07 -4.09
CA PHE A 409 0.13 20.07 -3.09
C PHE A 409 -1.33 19.61 -3.23
N ALA A 410 -2.25 20.53 -3.51
CA ALA A 410 -3.64 20.24 -3.86
C ALA A 410 -3.72 19.35 -5.09
N SER A 411 -2.97 19.68 -6.14
CA SER A 411 -2.92 18.89 -7.37
C SER A 411 -2.35 17.49 -7.12
N ALA A 412 -1.29 17.38 -6.32
CA ALA A 412 -0.70 16.11 -5.93
C ALA A 412 -1.66 15.25 -5.09
N THR A 413 -2.41 15.86 -4.16
CA THR A 413 -3.39 15.14 -3.32
C THR A 413 -4.56 14.60 -4.14
N LEU A 414 -5.12 15.43 -5.01
CA LEU A 414 -6.20 15.01 -5.92
C LEU A 414 -5.68 14.08 -7.02
N MET A 415 -4.37 14.10 -7.24
CA MET A 415 -3.67 13.57 -8.40
C MET A 415 -4.22 14.09 -9.71
N SER A 416 -4.81 15.29 -9.71
CA SER A 416 -5.45 15.95 -10.84
C SER A 416 -5.17 17.46 -10.72
N PRO A 417 -5.02 18.19 -11.84
CA PRO A 417 -4.76 19.63 -11.78
C PRO A 417 -5.80 20.36 -10.94
N TYR A 418 -5.36 21.00 -9.87
CA TYR A 418 -6.23 21.82 -9.03
C TYR A 418 -6.56 23.12 -9.77
N LYS A 419 -7.85 23.32 -10.08
CA LYS A 419 -8.34 24.47 -10.88
C LYS A 419 -8.87 25.63 -10.04
N GLY A 420 -8.85 25.50 -8.71
CA GLY A 420 -9.38 26.52 -7.81
C GLY A 420 -8.43 27.67 -7.54
N GLY A 421 -7.13 27.47 -7.69
CA GLY A 421 -6.09 28.44 -7.32
C GLY A 421 -5.81 29.52 -8.36
N ASP A 422 -4.69 30.23 -8.22
CA ASP A 422 -4.30 31.34 -9.09
C ASP A 422 -3.64 30.89 -10.41
N ASN A 423 -3.63 29.58 -10.67
CA ASN A 423 -3.01 28.93 -11.83
C ASN A 423 -1.51 29.24 -11.99
N LYS A 424 -0.82 29.79 -10.98
CA LYS A 424 0.62 30.14 -11.10
C LYS A 424 1.47 28.94 -11.47
N THR A 425 1.26 27.79 -10.81
CA THR A 425 1.97 26.55 -11.12
C THR A 425 1.81 26.16 -12.58
N MET A 426 0.61 26.32 -13.14
CA MET A 426 0.36 25.96 -14.54
C MET A 426 0.93 26.96 -15.54
N ASN A 427 0.91 28.23 -15.21
CA ASN A 427 1.50 29.29 -16.01
C ASN A 427 3.04 29.20 -16.03
N GLU A 428 3.66 28.85 -14.91
CA GLU A 428 5.09 28.60 -14.82
C GLU A 428 5.51 27.38 -15.65
N ILE A 429 4.77 26.28 -15.57
CA ILE A 429 5.01 25.07 -16.39
C ILE A 429 4.92 25.40 -17.87
N ARG A 430 3.92 26.18 -18.28
CA ARG A 430 3.80 26.67 -19.66
C ARG A 430 4.99 27.54 -20.07
N SER A 431 5.52 28.41 -19.20
CA SER A 431 6.70 29.21 -19.53
C SER A 431 7.96 28.38 -19.73
N MET A 432 8.16 27.30 -18.97
CA MET A 432 9.31 26.40 -19.10
C MET A 432 9.23 25.51 -20.34
N SER A 433 8.05 25.36 -20.94
CA SER A 433 7.88 24.63 -22.19
C SER A 433 8.63 25.22 -23.39
N LYS A 434 9.20 26.42 -23.24
CA LYS A 434 10.02 27.14 -24.22
C LYS A 434 11.53 26.82 -24.14
N LEU A 435 11.99 26.14 -23.10
CA LEU A 435 13.41 25.78 -22.92
C LEU A 435 13.78 24.53 -23.73
N GLU A 436 15.03 24.46 -24.18
CA GLU A 436 15.61 23.27 -24.81
C GLU A 436 15.56 22.05 -23.85
N GLN A 437 15.38 20.83 -24.37
CA GLN A 437 15.01 19.65 -23.56
C GLN A 437 16.01 19.34 -22.44
N LYS A 438 17.32 19.40 -22.73
CA LYS A 438 18.37 19.16 -21.72
C LYS A 438 18.39 20.24 -20.62
N GLN A 439 18.24 21.51 -21.01
CA GLN A 439 18.22 22.65 -20.08
C GLN A 439 16.97 22.62 -19.17
N ARG A 440 15.81 22.26 -19.74
CA ARG A 440 14.56 22.10 -19.01
C ARG A 440 14.68 21.01 -17.94
N GLN A 441 15.24 19.85 -18.28
CA GLN A 441 15.46 18.75 -17.33
C GLN A 441 16.37 19.18 -16.18
N PHE A 442 17.47 19.89 -16.48
CA PHE A 442 18.39 20.37 -15.45
C PHE A 442 17.77 21.41 -14.50
N GLU A 443 17.16 22.47 -15.03
CA GLU A 443 16.54 23.53 -14.22
C GLU A 443 15.43 23.00 -13.32
N MET A 444 14.69 22.02 -13.81
CA MET A 444 13.69 21.31 -13.04
C MET A 444 14.24 20.48 -11.91
N GLN A 445 15.30 19.71 -12.15
CA GLN A 445 15.92 18.94 -11.09
C GLN A 445 16.43 19.86 -9.98
N GLN A 446 16.95 21.04 -10.34
CA GLN A 446 17.32 22.08 -9.38
C GLN A 446 16.11 22.62 -8.62
N ARG A 447 14.97 22.86 -9.28
CA ARG A 447 13.73 23.28 -8.61
C ARG A 447 13.15 22.21 -7.71
N MET A 448 13.16 20.94 -8.13
CA MET A 448 12.69 19.83 -7.31
C MET A 448 13.59 19.66 -6.09
N ARG A 449 14.92 19.77 -6.26
CA ARG A 449 15.88 19.81 -5.15
C ARG A 449 15.60 20.98 -4.20
N LYS A 450 15.33 22.18 -4.74
CA LYS A 450 14.97 23.36 -3.94
C LYS A 450 13.63 23.18 -3.22
N GLY A 451 12.60 22.65 -3.87
CA GLY A 451 11.29 22.40 -3.26
C GLY A 451 11.34 21.33 -2.17
N ILE A 452 12.06 20.23 -2.40
CA ILE A 452 12.34 19.22 -1.38
C ILE A 452 13.11 19.86 -0.21
N ARG A 453 14.11 20.71 -0.49
CA ARG A 453 14.85 21.45 0.53
C ARG A 453 13.94 22.39 1.31
N ASP A 454 13.07 23.16 0.67
CA ASP A 454 12.20 24.14 1.33
C ASP A 454 11.14 23.46 2.21
N VAL A 455 10.56 22.34 1.75
CA VAL A 455 9.63 21.52 2.55
C VAL A 455 10.34 20.86 3.72
N LEU A 456 11.52 20.28 3.49
CA LEU A 456 12.29 19.60 4.53
C LEU A 456 13.14 20.55 5.39
N ALA A 457 13.25 21.83 5.07
CA ALA A 457 13.93 22.85 5.88
C ALA A 457 13.03 23.36 7.00
N ASN A 458 11.70 23.35 6.79
CA ASN A 458 10.70 23.62 7.83
C ASN A 458 10.44 22.35 8.67
N GLN A 459 11.51 21.81 9.28
CA GLN A 459 11.58 20.47 9.88
C GLN A 459 10.52 20.20 10.97
N ASP A 460 10.04 21.22 11.66
CA ASP A 460 9.10 21.06 12.79
C ASP A 460 7.62 21.06 12.37
N LYS A 461 7.31 21.44 11.12
CA LYS A 461 5.93 21.64 10.66
C LYS A 461 5.39 20.52 9.79
N PHE A 462 6.26 19.84 9.04
CA PHE A 462 5.82 18.86 8.06
C PHE A 462 5.23 17.60 8.74
N PRO A 463 3.94 17.28 8.54
CA PRO A 463 3.36 16.06 9.10
C PRO A 463 3.91 14.83 8.38
N GLN A 464 4.66 14.00 9.10
CA GLN A 464 5.33 12.82 8.54
C GLN A 464 4.33 11.78 8.01
N GLU A 465 3.10 11.77 8.54
CA GLU A 465 1.99 10.93 8.13
C GLU A 465 1.60 11.16 6.66
N LEU A 466 1.81 12.36 6.11
CA LEU A 466 1.47 12.68 4.71
C LEU A 466 2.19 11.79 3.70
N ILE A 467 3.39 11.31 4.04
CA ILE A 467 4.16 10.39 3.18
C ILE A 467 3.39 9.09 2.97
N PHE A 468 2.86 8.55 4.07
CA PHE A 468 2.14 7.28 4.08
C PHE A 468 0.70 7.43 3.58
N ILE A 469 0.05 8.56 3.86
CA ILE A 469 -1.28 8.88 3.31
C ILE A 469 -1.21 9.04 1.79
N GLY A 470 -0.21 9.76 1.28
CA GLY A 470 0.03 9.90 -0.16
C GLY A 470 0.20 8.54 -0.84
N ARG A 471 0.97 7.63 -0.22
CA ARG A 471 1.12 6.24 -0.67
C ARG A 471 -0.21 5.48 -0.71
N ASN A 472 -1.01 5.56 0.36
CA ASN A 472 -2.32 4.91 0.40
C ASN A 472 -3.21 5.40 -0.75
N LEU A 473 -3.38 6.73 -0.87
CA LEU A 473 -4.23 7.33 -1.91
C LEU A 473 -3.78 6.93 -3.31
N ARG A 474 -2.46 6.83 -3.50
CA ARG A 474 -1.85 6.43 -4.76
C ARG A 474 -2.18 5.00 -5.15
N ILE A 475 -1.98 4.04 -4.25
CA ILE A 475 -2.26 2.63 -4.51
C ILE A 475 -3.78 2.41 -4.69
N VAL A 476 -4.62 3.10 -3.91
CA VAL A 476 -6.08 3.07 -4.09
C VAL A 476 -6.49 3.60 -5.47
N GLN A 477 -5.85 4.66 -5.98
CA GLN A 477 -6.05 5.11 -7.36
C GLN A 477 -5.64 4.03 -8.38
N GLY A 478 -4.45 3.46 -8.23
CA GLY A 478 -3.96 2.41 -9.14
C GLY A 478 -4.91 1.22 -9.21
N ASN A 479 -5.44 0.78 -8.07
CA ASN A 479 -6.47 -0.25 -8.00
C ASN A 479 -7.77 0.16 -8.72
N ASN A 480 -8.21 1.42 -8.60
CA ASN A 480 -9.38 1.91 -9.31
C ASN A 480 -9.16 1.93 -10.83
N GLN A 481 -8.00 2.41 -11.28
CA GLN A 481 -7.59 2.43 -12.69
C GLN A 481 -7.56 1.02 -13.28
N PHE A 482 -6.90 0.09 -12.58
CA PHE A 482 -6.79 -1.31 -12.97
C PHE A 482 -8.17 -1.95 -13.22
N LEU A 483 -9.16 -1.63 -12.38
CA LEU A 483 -10.54 -2.11 -12.55
C LEU A 483 -11.39 -1.31 -13.55
N GLY A 484 -10.79 -0.36 -14.29
CA GLY A 484 -11.45 0.44 -15.33
C GLY A 484 -12.14 1.71 -14.81
N SER A 485 -11.61 2.28 -13.72
CA SER A 485 -12.13 3.47 -13.04
C SER A 485 -13.65 3.39 -12.78
N PRO A 486 -14.16 2.37 -12.07
CA PRO A 486 -15.60 2.16 -11.91
C PRO A 486 -16.27 3.17 -10.96
N VAL A 487 -15.50 3.89 -10.13
CA VAL A 487 -16.01 4.88 -9.18
C VAL A 487 -15.27 6.23 -9.26
N ASN A 488 -15.97 7.31 -8.89
CA ASN A 488 -15.37 8.62 -8.64
C ASN A 488 -14.78 8.64 -7.21
N ARG A 489 -13.50 8.24 -7.09
CA ARG A 489 -12.81 8.17 -5.79
C ARG A 489 -12.76 9.52 -5.06
N VAL A 490 -12.52 10.61 -5.79
CA VAL A 490 -12.36 11.97 -5.23
C VAL A 490 -13.64 12.38 -4.51
N LYS A 491 -14.80 12.14 -5.13
CA LYS A 491 -16.10 12.39 -4.53
C LYS A 491 -16.32 11.57 -3.26
N ILE A 492 -16.01 10.26 -3.29
CA ILE A 492 -16.19 9.38 -2.13
C ILE A 492 -15.32 9.86 -0.98
N THR A 493 -14.02 10.06 -1.22
CA THR A 493 -13.04 10.53 -0.23
C THR A 493 -13.43 11.88 0.35
N GLY A 494 -13.76 12.88 -0.49
CA GLY A 494 -14.23 14.18 -0.02
C GLY A 494 -15.51 14.09 0.81
N THR A 495 -16.44 13.18 0.45
CA THR A 495 -17.69 12.99 1.20
C THR A 495 -17.41 12.45 2.60
N TRP A 496 -16.47 11.51 2.75
CA TRP A 496 -16.03 11.03 4.06
C TRP A 496 -15.34 12.12 4.88
N ALA A 497 -14.46 12.91 4.25
CA ALA A 497 -13.81 14.05 4.90
C ALA A 497 -14.83 15.07 5.44
N SER A 498 -15.80 15.48 4.62
CA SER A 498 -16.85 16.41 5.05
C SER A 498 -17.70 15.82 6.18
N ARG A 499 -18.04 14.53 6.13
CA ARG A 499 -18.82 13.87 7.18
C ARG A 499 -18.07 13.79 8.51
N ALA A 500 -16.78 13.49 8.47
CA ALA A 500 -15.95 13.39 9.67
C ALA A 500 -15.93 14.69 10.47
N LEU A 501 -15.86 15.84 9.79
CA LEU A 501 -15.94 17.16 10.42
C LEU A 501 -17.29 17.36 11.12
N VAL A 502 -18.40 17.04 10.44
CA VAL A 502 -19.75 17.15 11.01
C VAL A 502 -19.96 16.23 12.22
N ASP A 503 -19.47 14.99 12.14
CA ASP A 503 -19.58 14.03 13.24
C ASP A 503 -18.73 14.46 14.46
N SER A 504 -17.58 15.11 14.23
CA SER A 504 -16.73 15.68 15.30
C SER A 504 -17.32 16.93 15.97
N GLU A 505 -18.15 17.70 15.25
CA GLU A 505 -18.71 18.98 15.71
C GLU A 505 -20.16 18.86 16.22
N ARG A 506 -20.65 17.65 16.53
CA ARG A 506 -22.04 17.42 16.99
C ARG A 506 -22.45 18.18 18.25
N HIS A 507 -21.49 18.73 19.00
CA HIS A 507 -21.71 19.55 20.20
C HIS A 507 -21.60 21.06 19.95
N ALA A 508 -21.54 21.53 18.70
CA ALA A 508 -21.46 22.96 18.37
C ALA A 508 -22.82 23.68 18.43
N ASP A 509 -22.77 24.98 18.73
CA ASP A 509 -23.92 25.90 18.81
C ASP A 509 -24.77 25.95 17.51
N LEU A 510 -26.05 26.29 17.63
CA LEU A 510 -27.04 26.30 16.54
C LEU A 510 -26.61 27.18 15.35
N ALA A 511 -25.94 28.31 15.60
CA ALA A 511 -25.42 29.18 14.55
C ALA A 511 -24.30 28.52 13.73
N SER A 512 -23.42 27.75 14.39
CA SER A 512 -22.38 26.98 13.74
C SER A 512 -22.97 25.85 12.88
N ARG A 513 -24.05 25.21 13.35
CA ARG A 513 -24.76 24.17 12.59
C ARG A 513 -25.36 24.70 11.28
N TRP A 514 -25.93 25.91 11.27
CA TRP A 514 -26.45 26.55 10.06
C TRP A 514 -25.35 26.93 9.06
N ARG A 515 -24.23 27.46 9.54
CA ARG A 515 -23.07 27.76 8.70
C ARG A 515 -22.49 26.49 8.07
N GLU A 516 -22.39 25.42 8.85
CA GLU A 516 -21.93 24.11 8.37
C GLU A 516 -22.94 23.45 7.43
N TYR A 517 -24.25 23.64 7.63
CA TYR A 517 -25.27 23.22 6.67
C TYR A 517 -25.12 23.94 5.32
N GLY A 518 -24.92 25.26 5.32
CA GLY A 518 -24.64 26.03 4.11
C GLY A 518 -23.38 25.54 3.38
N ARG A 519 -22.29 25.30 4.12
CA ARG A 519 -21.06 24.68 3.58
C ARG A 519 -21.31 23.28 3.04
N HIS A 520 -22.15 22.47 3.70
CA HIS A 520 -22.52 21.13 3.23
C HIS A 520 -23.34 21.17 1.93
N VAL A 521 -24.24 22.14 1.77
CA VAL A 521 -25.01 22.35 0.53
C VAL A 521 -24.09 22.79 -0.61
N LEU A 522 -23.20 23.76 -0.37
CA LEU A 522 -22.19 24.17 -1.35
C LEU A 522 -21.31 22.98 -1.76
N PHE A 523 -20.81 22.24 -0.77
CA PHE A 523 -20.03 21.02 -0.98
C PHE A 523 -20.77 19.99 -1.85
N ARG A 524 -22.05 19.71 -1.58
CA ARG A 524 -22.87 18.81 -2.42
C ARG A 524 -23.02 19.33 -3.85
N THR A 525 -23.20 20.64 -4.01
CA THR A 525 -23.36 21.27 -5.31
C THR A 525 -22.08 21.13 -6.16
N VAL A 526 -20.91 21.35 -5.55
CA VAL A 526 -19.63 21.12 -6.25
C VAL A 526 -19.43 19.64 -6.56
N LEU A 527 -19.79 18.72 -5.65
CA LEU A 527 -19.71 17.30 -5.94
C LEU A 527 -20.58 16.87 -7.14
N LEU A 528 -21.75 17.48 -7.34
CA LEU A 528 -22.58 17.23 -8.54
C LEU A 528 -21.84 17.59 -9.83
N SER A 529 -21.05 18.67 -9.85
CA SER A 529 -20.22 18.98 -11.03
C SER A 529 -19.14 17.93 -11.29
N THR A 530 -18.57 17.31 -10.24
CA THR A 530 -17.60 16.21 -10.43
C THR A 530 -18.25 14.95 -10.98
N ASP A 531 -19.53 14.71 -10.69
CA ASP A 531 -20.28 13.61 -11.31
C ASP A 531 -20.46 13.83 -12.80
N PHE A 532 -20.71 15.06 -13.25
CA PHE A 532 -20.82 15.37 -14.68
C PHE A 532 -19.52 15.03 -15.41
N VAL A 533 -18.36 15.40 -14.86
CA VAL A 533 -17.04 15.05 -15.43
C VAL A 533 -16.84 13.54 -15.47
N PHE A 534 -17.20 12.83 -14.39
CA PHE A 534 -17.10 11.37 -14.33
C PHE A 534 -17.99 10.67 -15.37
N TRP A 535 -19.26 11.08 -15.48
CA TRP A 535 -20.20 10.53 -16.46
C TRP A 535 -19.80 10.85 -17.89
N TRP A 536 -19.30 12.06 -18.15
CA TRP A 536 -18.74 12.42 -19.45
C TRP A 536 -17.56 11.52 -19.83
N SER A 537 -16.63 11.27 -18.89
CA SER A 537 -15.53 10.33 -19.09
C SER A 537 -16.03 8.91 -19.35
N LYS A 538 -17.08 8.45 -18.63
CA LYS A 538 -17.72 7.15 -18.89
C LYS A 538 -18.37 7.06 -20.26
N VAL A 539 -19.04 8.12 -20.74
CA VAL A 539 -19.60 8.16 -22.10
C VAL A 539 -18.48 8.07 -23.14
N ARG A 540 -17.39 8.82 -22.96
CA ARG A 540 -16.21 8.72 -23.84
C ARG A 540 -15.60 7.30 -23.83
N GLN A 541 -15.51 6.67 -22.66
CA GLN A 541 -15.03 5.30 -22.52
C GLN A 541 -15.93 4.31 -23.27
N PHE A 542 -17.25 4.45 -23.14
CA PHE A 542 -18.23 3.62 -23.82
C PHE A 542 -18.18 3.78 -25.36
N LEU A 543 -17.98 5.01 -25.84
CA LEU A 543 -17.86 5.33 -27.27
C LEU A 543 -16.46 5.01 -27.85
N GLY A 544 -15.51 4.54 -27.03
CA GLY A 544 -14.13 4.25 -27.44
C GLY A 544 -13.27 5.49 -27.69
N TRP A 545 -13.72 6.69 -27.29
CA TRP A 545 -13.03 7.98 -27.49
C TRP A 545 -12.05 8.34 -26.35
N GLY A 546 -11.82 7.42 -25.41
CA GLY A 546 -10.96 7.66 -24.26
C GLY A 546 -10.94 6.48 -23.28
N LYS A 547 -10.11 6.61 -22.24
CA LYS A 547 -10.07 5.69 -21.11
C LYS A 547 -10.99 6.21 -19.97
N GLY A 548 -10.82 5.74 -18.74
CA GLY A 548 -11.61 6.20 -17.59
C GLY A 548 -11.13 7.53 -17.00
N MET A 549 -11.88 8.07 -16.04
CA MET A 549 -11.58 9.36 -15.40
C MET A 549 -10.20 9.38 -14.75
N ASP A 550 -9.78 8.32 -14.04
CA ASP A 550 -8.44 8.29 -13.44
C ASP A 550 -7.34 8.17 -14.50
N ASP A 551 -7.61 7.56 -15.66
CA ASP A 551 -6.67 7.54 -16.78
C ASP A 551 -6.53 8.95 -17.40
N ASP A 552 -7.66 9.66 -17.61
CA ASP A 552 -7.67 11.04 -18.10
C ASP A 552 -6.89 11.96 -17.14
N ILE A 553 -7.13 11.79 -15.83
CA ILE A 553 -6.42 12.48 -14.75
C ILE A 553 -4.91 12.20 -14.82
N GLU A 554 -4.53 10.94 -14.98
CA GLU A 554 -3.12 10.55 -15.12
C GLU A 554 -2.49 11.17 -16.36
N VAL A 555 -3.18 11.18 -17.50
CA VAL A 555 -2.69 11.82 -18.72
C VAL A 555 -2.49 13.33 -18.52
N GLU A 556 -3.42 14.01 -17.85
CA GLU A 556 -3.24 15.43 -17.51
C GLU A 556 -2.05 15.64 -16.57
N MET A 557 -1.90 14.80 -15.54
CA MET A 557 -0.73 14.82 -14.66
C MET A 557 0.57 14.53 -15.41
N ARG A 558 0.57 13.64 -16.39
CA ARG A 558 1.72 13.37 -17.26
C ARG A 558 2.06 14.56 -18.15
N LYS A 559 1.06 15.25 -18.71
CA LYS A 559 1.29 16.49 -19.46
C LYS A 559 1.86 17.58 -18.57
N MET A 560 1.34 17.70 -17.34
CA MET A 560 1.89 18.61 -16.33
C MET A 560 3.34 18.24 -15.99
N ALA A 561 3.63 16.95 -15.76
CA ALA A 561 4.96 16.43 -15.45
C ALA A 561 5.95 16.55 -16.62
N SER A 562 5.51 16.33 -17.86
CA SER A 562 6.30 16.49 -19.07
C SER A 562 6.56 17.97 -19.39
N GLY A 563 5.57 18.83 -19.17
CA GLY A 563 5.74 20.29 -19.22
C GLY A 563 6.69 20.79 -18.14
N MET A 564 6.69 20.12 -16.99
CA MET A 564 7.73 20.23 -16.00
C MET A 564 9.06 19.73 -16.63
N GLY A 565 9.14 18.55 -17.23
CA GLY A 565 10.38 17.97 -17.78
C GLY A 565 10.70 16.57 -17.24
N VAL A 566 9.73 15.95 -16.56
CA VAL A 566 9.73 14.55 -16.16
C VAL A 566 8.97 13.74 -17.21
N GLU A 567 9.64 12.82 -17.90
CA GLU A 567 8.96 11.82 -18.72
C GLU A 567 8.43 10.69 -17.83
N LEU A 568 7.14 10.73 -17.53
CA LEU A 568 6.46 9.66 -16.82
C LEU A 568 6.09 8.55 -17.82
N GLN A 569 6.83 7.44 -17.80
CA GLN A 569 6.55 6.28 -18.67
C GLN A 569 5.34 5.47 -18.19
N HIS A 570 4.77 4.68 -19.10
CA HIS A 570 3.74 3.68 -18.79
C HIS A 570 4.30 2.65 -17.80
N GLY A 571 3.54 2.33 -16.75
CA GLY A 571 3.90 1.32 -15.73
C GLY A 571 4.39 1.87 -14.39
N VAL A 572 4.86 3.13 -14.30
CA VAL A 572 5.19 3.78 -13.00
C VAL A 572 3.94 3.93 -12.10
N PHE A 573 2.76 3.81 -12.70
CA PHE A 573 1.44 3.97 -12.12
C PHE A 573 0.75 2.61 -11.84
N GLU A 574 1.34 1.50 -12.29
CA GLU A 574 0.85 0.15 -12.06
C GLU A 574 1.59 -0.47 -10.87
N GLY A 575 1.10 -0.18 -9.65
CA GLY A 575 1.43 -0.93 -8.42
C GLY A 575 2.76 -0.59 -7.77
#